data_AF-S2J4D7-F1
#
_entry.id   AF-S2J4D7-F1
#
_cell.length_a   1.000
_cell.length_b   1.000
_cell.length_c   1.000
_cell.angle_alpha   90.00
_cell.angle_beta   90.00
_cell.angle_gamma   90.00
#
_symmetry.space_group_name_H-M   'P 1'
#
loop_
_entity.id
_entity.type
_entity.pdbx_description
1 polymer ?
#
loop_
_entity_poly.entity_id
_entity_poly.type
_entity_poly.pdbx_seq_one_letter_code
_entity_poly.pdbx_strand_id
1 'polypeptide(L)'
;MNDSVSILVAVFLILIALRWMLGGNNQNNQQQQGQRRTTTGTRRMQHRVTPQMIEMVRAMFPDIPTAAILADLQRTGSVETTVDNALRDGGLPLPSPMPSQQGSPNSNAASNSSTASSSRKSPSHPNLVQRYKIDVQQDTDQEPPKVWEASPDKRQEILRKRKEFMVLQARKKLMEQQQKKKQESAVEQGTTSSVPVPVNEADRQVEEEEGARTFEDMSVDELNTLSPEQRRDQMLQALQRRTSSS
;
A
#
# COMPACT_ATOMS: atom_id res chain seq x y z
N MET A 1 -20.07 59.59 1.76
CA MET A 1 -18.93 58.67 1.52
C MET A 1 -19.14 57.32 2.21
N ASN A 2 -19.72 57.30 3.41
CA ASN A 2 -19.92 56.08 4.20
C ASN A 2 -20.96 55.13 3.58
N ASP A 3 -22.04 55.65 2.97
CA ASP A 3 -23.04 54.80 2.29
C ASP A 3 -22.46 54.09 1.06
N SER A 4 -21.63 54.77 0.28
CA SER A 4 -20.97 54.18 -0.89
C SER A 4 -20.02 53.04 -0.49
N VAL A 5 -19.36 53.16 0.68
CA VAL A 5 -18.51 52.11 1.23
C VAL A 5 -19.35 50.92 1.71
N SER A 6 -20.45 51.16 2.42
CA SER A 6 -21.37 50.10 2.84
C SER A 6 -21.99 49.34 1.66
N ILE A 7 -22.35 50.05 0.59
CA ILE A 7 -22.87 49.43 -0.64
C ILE A 7 -21.79 48.58 -1.33
N LEU A 8 -20.54 49.04 -1.40
CA LEU A 8 -19.44 48.25 -1.98
C LEU A 8 -19.15 46.98 -1.17
N VAL A 9 -19.20 47.06 0.16
CA VAL A 9 -19.03 45.90 1.05
C VAL A 9 -20.18 44.90 0.88
N ALA A 10 -21.42 45.38 0.79
CA ALA A 10 -22.59 44.54 0.57
C ALA A 10 -22.52 43.81 -0.78
N VAL A 11 -22.18 44.52 -1.86
CA VAL A 11 -22.02 43.93 -3.20
C VAL A 11 -20.89 42.90 -3.23
N PHE A 12 -19.78 43.16 -2.54
CA PHE A 12 -18.66 42.23 -2.45
C PHE A 12 -19.03 40.93 -1.71
N LEU A 13 -19.77 41.02 -0.60
CA LEU A 13 -20.27 39.85 0.13
C LEU A 13 -21.28 39.05 -0.69
N ILE A 14 -22.17 39.74 -1.43
CA ILE A 14 -23.13 39.10 -2.34
C ILE A 14 -22.39 38.39 -3.49
N LEU A 15 -21.34 38.97 -4.06
CA LEU A 15 -20.52 38.32 -5.09
C LEU A 15 -19.76 37.09 -4.56
N ILE A 16 -19.28 37.11 -3.32
CA ILE A 16 -18.66 35.94 -2.68
C ILE A 16 -19.70 34.85 -2.43
N ALA A 17 -20.89 35.21 -1.95
CA ALA A 17 -21.99 34.26 -1.76
C ALA A 17 -22.45 33.67 -3.10
N LEU A 18 -22.58 34.48 -4.16
CA LEU A 18 -22.88 34.01 -5.52
C LEU A 18 -21.73 33.18 -6.10
N ARG A 19 -20.46 33.52 -5.84
CA ARG A 19 -19.31 32.71 -6.27
C ARG A 19 -19.31 31.32 -5.62
N TRP A 20 -19.81 31.23 -4.39
CA TRP A 20 -19.93 29.97 -3.66
C TRP A 20 -21.20 29.20 -4.04
N MET A 21 -22.30 29.91 -4.33
CA MET A 21 -23.61 29.33 -4.67
C MET A 21 -23.76 28.96 -6.16
N LEU A 22 -23.15 29.70 -7.08
CA LEU A 22 -23.13 29.41 -8.52
C LEU A 22 -21.81 28.76 -8.98
N GLY A 23 -20.76 28.82 -8.17
CA GLY A 23 -19.42 28.29 -8.51
C GLY A 23 -18.92 27.19 -7.57
N GLY A 24 -19.79 26.61 -6.75
CA GLY A 24 -19.50 25.41 -5.96
C GLY A 24 -19.56 24.16 -6.84
N ASN A 25 -18.43 23.47 -6.94
CA ASN A 25 -18.22 22.17 -7.60
C ASN A 25 -18.10 22.12 -9.13
N ASN A 26 -16.99 22.65 -9.65
CA ASN A 26 -16.33 22.06 -10.82
C ASN A 26 -14.87 21.68 -10.50
N GLN A 27 -14.67 20.94 -9.41
CA GLN A 27 -13.36 20.42 -9.01
C GLN A 27 -13.36 18.92 -8.70
N ASN A 28 -14.38 18.18 -9.16
CA ASN A 28 -14.45 16.75 -8.90
C ASN A 28 -15.11 15.98 -10.06
N ASN A 29 -14.54 16.03 -11.27
CA ASN A 29 -14.57 14.90 -12.22
C ASN A 29 -13.68 15.15 -13.45
N GLN A 30 -12.36 15.29 -13.26
CA GLN A 30 -11.42 14.97 -14.33
C GLN A 30 -10.52 13.86 -13.82
N GLN A 31 -11.00 12.64 -14.07
CA GLN A 31 -10.21 11.54 -14.63
C GLN A 31 -8.70 11.65 -14.37
N GLN A 32 -8.28 11.21 -13.20
CA GLN A 32 -6.93 10.67 -12.99
C GLN A 32 -7.04 9.17 -12.76
N GLN A 33 -7.49 8.47 -13.82
CA GLN A 33 -7.04 7.10 -14.06
C GLN A 33 -5.58 7.21 -14.52
N GLY A 34 -4.65 7.05 -13.59
CA GLY A 34 -3.24 7.15 -13.92
C GLY A 34 -2.35 7.09 -12.69
N GLN A 35 -1.92 5.87 -12.36
CA GLN A 35 -0.69 5.59 -11.60
C GLN A 35 -0.69 5.98 -10.12
N ARG A 36 -1.23 5.05 -9.30
CA ARG A 36 -0.74 4.80 -7.95
C ARG A 36 0.75 4.41 -8.01
N ARG A 37 1.67 5.38 -8.01
CA ARG A 37 3.09 5.13 -7.71
C ARG A 37 3.25 5.01 -6.21
N THR A 38 3.11 3.78 -5.73
CA THR A 38 3.65 3.38 -4.43
C THR A 38 5.16 3.54 -4.48
N THR A 39 5.71 4.35 -3.58
CA THR A 39 7.15 4.55 -3.41
C THR A 39 7.75 3.36 -2.65
N THR A 40 7.64 2.18 -3.24
CA THR A 40 8.49 1.02 -2.94
C THR A 40 9.65 1.07 -3.94
N GLY A 41 10.86 0.79 -3.47
CA GLY A 41 12.14 1.06 -4.17
C GLY A 41 12.09 0.92 -5.68
N THR A 42 12.77 1.84 -6.37
CA THR A 42 12.86 1.96 -7.84
C THR A 42 13.38 0.67 -8.46
N ARG A 43 12.53 -0.36 -8.57
CA ARG A 43 12.65 -1.35 -9.63
C ARG A 43 12.45 -0.51 -10.88
N ARG A 44 13.55 -0.26 -11.59
CA ARG A 44 13.50 0.37 -12.91
C ARG A 44 12.58 -0.53 -13.72
N MET A 45 11.32 -0.14 -13.86
CA MET A 45 10.35 -0.85 -14.68
C MET A 45 10.92 -0.78 -16.08
N GLN A 46 11.57 -1.87 -16.50
CA GLN A 46 12.10 -1.98 -17.85
C GLN A 46 10.87 -2.10 -18.74
N HIS A 47 10.58 -1.04 -19.49
CA HIS A 47 9.49 -1.07 -20.45
C HIS A 47 9.86 -2.03 -21.59
N ARG A 48 8.85 -2.75 -22.11
CA ARG A 48 9.05 -3.59 -23.29
C ARG A 48 9.26 -2.67 -24.49
N VAL A 49 10.36 -2.88 -25.21
CA VAL A 49 10.71 -2.10 -26.39
C VAL A 49 10.45 -2.95 -27.62
N THR A 50 9.69 -2.42 -28.58
CA THR A 50 9.49 -3.08 -29.87
C THR A 50 10.54 -2.61 -30.88
N PRO A 51 10.89 -3.43 -31.88
CA PRO A 51 11.84 -3.04 -32.93
C PRO A 51 11.41 -1.78 -33.69
N GLN A 52 10.10 -1.61 -33.90
CA GLN A 52 9.52 -0.44 -34.57
C GLN A 52 9.83 0.87 -33.82
N MET A 53 9.79 0.86 -32.48
CA MET A 53 10.11 2.04 -31.68
C MET A 53 11.57 2.47 -31.88
N ILE A 54 12.47 1.50 -32.01
CA ILE A 54 13.90 1.75 -32.24
C ILE A 54 14.12 2.31 -33.64
N GLU A 55 13.45 1.74 -34.64
CA GLU A 55 13.55 2.18 -36.04
C GLU A 55 13.05 3.62 -36.23
N MET A 56 11.94 3.99 -35.57
CA MET A 56 11.42 5.35 -35.63
C MET A 56 12.41 6.38 -35.07
N VAL A 57 13.02 6.10 -33.91
CA VAL A 57 14.07 6.98 -33.34
C VAL A 57 15.29 7.01 -34.25
N ARG A 58 15.71 5.87 -34.80
CA ARG A 58 16.87 5.77 -35.71
C ARG A 58 16.67 6.53 -37.02
N ALA A 59 15.45 6.56 -37.56
CA ALA A 59 15.14 7.31 -38.77
C ALA A 59 15.30 8.83 -38.57
N MET A 60 15.01 9.34 -37.36
CA MET A 60 15.21 10.74 -37.00
C MET A 60 16.66 11.05 -36.59
N PHE A 61 17.32 10.10 -35.91
CA PHE A 61 18.69 10.25 -35.39
C PHE A 61 19.59 9.10 -35.86
N PRO A 62 20.13 9.17 -37.09
CA PRO A 62 21.00 8.11 -37.63
C PRO A 62 22.35 8.01 -36.91
N ASP A 63 22.79 9.10 -36.26
CA ASP A 63 24.07 9.18 -35.55
C ASP A 63 24.04 8.51 -34.16
N ILE A 64 22.84 8.24 -33.62
CA ILE A 64 22.69 7.65 -32.29
C ILE A 64 22.70 6.11 -32.41
N PRO A 65 23.54 5.40 -31.63
CA PRO A 65 23.61 3.95 -31.69
C PRO A 65 22.33 3.29 -31.16
N THR A 66 21.93 2.18 -31.79
CA THR A 66 20.72 1.42 -31.43
C THR A 66 20.72 0.94 -29.98
N ALA A 67 21.90 0.66 -29.41
CA ALA A 67 22.04 0.27 -28.01
C ALA A 67 21.64 1.40 -27.05
N ALA A 68 21.96 2.66 -27.37
CA ALA A 68 21.57 3.81 -26.56
C ALA A 68 20.07 4.08 -26.67
N ILE A 69 19.52 3.96 -27.88
CA ILE A 69 18.08 4.09 -28.14
C ILE A 69 17.31 3.03 -27.34
N LEU A 70 17.75 1.77 -27.40
CA LEU A 70 17.11 0.67 -26.67
C LEU A 70 17.16 0.90 -25.15
N ALA A 71 18.31 1.30 -24.61
CA ALA A 71 18.46 1.55 -23.19
C ALA A 71 17.59 2.72 -22.70
N ASP A 72 17.49 3.80 -23.49
CA ASP A 72 16.62 4.92 -23.13
C ASP A 72 15.14 4.56 -23.29
N LEU A 73 14.75 3.85 -24.36
CA LEU A 73 13.37 3.36 -24.54
C LEU A 73 12.95 2.38 -23.43
N GLN A 74 13.86 1.55 -22.92
CA GLN A 74 13.58 0.69 -21.76
C GLN A 74 13.32 1.53 -20.48
N ARG A 75 13.96 2.70 -20.38
CA ARG A 75 13.82 3.63 -19.25
C ARG A 75 12.55 4.47 -19.37
N THR A 76 12.29 5.05 -20.54
CA THR A 76 11.19 6.00 -20.79
C THR A 76 9.88 5.29 -21.15
N GLY A 77 9.95 4.19 -21.90
CA GLY A 77 8.80 3.46 -22.43
C GLY A 77 8.07 4.17 -23.59
N SER A 78 8.56 5.32 -24.06
CA SER A 78 7.94 6.09 -25.13
C SER A 78 8.97 6.68 -26.08
N VAL A 79 8.67 6.62 -27.37
CA VAL A 79 9.53 7.17 -28.42
C VAL A 79 9.62 8.69 -28.32
N GLU A 80 8.50 9.38 -28.07
CA GLU A 80 8.46 10.84 -27.98
C GLU A 80 9.37 11.37 -26.88
N THR A 81 9.36 10.71 -25.72
CA THR A 81 10.22 11.08 -24.59
C THR A 81 11.70 10.82 -24.90
N THR A 82 12.01 9.74 -25.61
CA THR A 82 13.37 9.43 -26.03
C THR A 82 13.87 10.41 -27.10
N VAL A 83 13.00 10.89 -27.99
CA VAL A 83 13.30 11.96 -28.94
C VAL A 83 13.59 13.28 -28.23
N ASP A 84 12.76 13.69 -27.27
CA ASP A 84 12.99 14.90 -26.47
C ASP A 84 14.31 14.81 -25.69
N ASN A 85 14.62 13.67 -25.07
CA ASN A 85 15.91 13.45 -24.40
C ASN A 85 17.09 13.57 -25.38
N ALA A 86 17.00 12.95 -26.56
CA ALA A 86 18.04 13.03 -27.57
C ALA A 86 18.28 14.47 -28.06
N LEU A 87 17.22 15.28 -28.19
CA LEU A 87 17.33 16.70 -28.56
C LEU A 87 17.91 17.55 -27.45
N ARG A 88 17.54 17.30 -26.18
CA ARG A 88 18.04 18.05 -25.03
C ARG A 88 19.52 17.84 -24.78
N ASP A 89 19.96 16.59 -24.84
CA ASP A 89 21.31 16.20 -24.47
C ASP A 89 22.26 16.14 -25.68
N GLY A 90 21.74 16.36 -26.89
CA GLY A 90 22.49 16.21 -28.15
C GLY A 90 22.90 14.76 -28.44
N GLY A 91 22.25 13.79 -27.79
CA GLY A 91 22.57 12.37 -27.85
C GLY A 91 21.91 11.60 -26.71
N LEU A 92 22.02 10.26 -26.72
CA LEU A 92 21.50 9.41 -25.65
C LEU A 92 22.65 8.83 -24.82
N PRO A 93 22.49 8.69 -23.49
CA PRO A 93 23.52 8.12 -22.63
C PRO A 93 23.78 6.67 -23.02
N LEU A 94 25.03 6.36 -23.36
CA LEU A 94 25.42 5.00 -23.76
C LEU A 94 25.29 4.07 -22.55
N PRO A 95 24.59 2.93 -22.66
CA PRO A 95 24.54 1.97 -21.57
C PRO A 95 25.96 1.41 -21.32
N SER A 96 26.39 1.42 -20.06
CA SER A 96 27.62 0.74 -19.65
C SER A 96 27.56 -0.72 -20.13
N PRO A 97 28.64 -1.28 -20.71
CA PRO A 97 28.65 -2.66 -21.14
C PRO A 97 28.35 -3.57 -19.94
N MET A 98 27.19 -4.22 -19.95
CA MET A 98 26.92 -5.34 -19.06
C MET A 98 27.82 -6.50 -19.48
N PRO A 99 28.46 -7.23 -18.55
CA PRO A 99 29.17 -8.46 -18.90
C PRO A 99 28.15 -9.41 -19.52
N SER A 100 28.35 -9.73 -20.79
CA SER A 100 27.60 -10.72 -21.54
C SER A 100 27.69 -12.07 -20.82
N GLN A 101 26.60 -12.49 -20.16
CA GLN A 101 26.44 -13.89 -19.78
C GLN A 101 26.19 -14.68 -21.07
N GLN A 102 27.28 -15.11 -21.71
CA GLN A 102 27.24 -16.17 -22.70
C GLN A 102 26.76 -17.44 -21.99
N GLY A 103 25.70 -18.05 -22.52
CA GLY A 103 25.13 -19.27 -21.97
C GLY A 103 26.10 -20.44 -22.03
N SER A 104 26.11 -21.25 -20.98
CA SER A 104 26.51 -22.65 -21.04
C SER A 104 25.30 -23.50 -20.63
N PRO A 105 25.01 -24.61 -21.33
CA PRO A 105 23.93 -25.50 -20.94
C PRO A 105 24.39 -26.41 -19.80
N ASN A 106 23.44 -26.70 -18.91
CA ASN A 106 23.39 -27.90 -18.08
C ASN A 106 24.40 -28.06 -16.94
N SER A 107 23.98 -27.69 -15.73
CA SER A 107 24.16 -28.54 -14.55
C SER A 107 23.24 -28.08 -13.43
N ASN A 108 22.39 -28.99 -12.99
CA ASN A 108 21.45 -28.87 -11.89
C ASN A 108 22.23 -28.65 -10.58
N ALA A 109 22.20 -27.44 -10.03
CA ALA A 109 22.62 -27.17 -8.66
C ALA A 109 21.79 -26.02 -8.09
N ALA A 110 21.01 -26.33 -7.07
CA ALA A 110 20.35 -25.34 -6.24
C ALA A 110 21.42 -24.52 -5.53
N SER A 111 21.61 -23.27 -5.95
CA SER A 111 22.47 -22.31 -5.26
C SER A 111 21.77 -20.96 -5.21
N ASN A 112 21.43 -20.56 -3.98
CA ASN A 112 20.94 -19.25 -3.60
C ASN A 112 21.71 -18.14 -4.32
N SER A 113 21.06 -17.45 -5.26
CA SER A 113 21.59 -16.26 -5.91
C SER A 113 21.46 -15.06 -4.95
N SER A 114 22.49 -14.83 -4.14
CA SER A 114 22.74 -13.53 -3.52
C SER A 114 23.15 -12.56 -4.63
N THR A 115 22.21 -11.67 -4.98
CA THR A 115 22.42 -10.56 -5.89
C THR A 115 23.47 -9.62 -5.30
N ALA A 116 24.66 -9.57 -5.91
CA ALA A 116 25.68 -8.57 -5.65
C ALA A 116 25.17 -7.20 -6.10
N SER A 117 24.35 -6.57 -5.25
CA SER A 117 24.02 -5.16 -5.36
C SER A 117 25.23 -4.35 -4.95
N SER A 118 25.62 -3.38 -5.79
CA SER A 118 26.60 -2.35 -5.44
C SER A 118 26.10 -1.64 -4.18
N SER A 119 26.64 -2.07 -3.04
CA SER A 119 26.32 -1.57 -1.72
C SER A 119 26.89 -0.17 -1.60
N ARG A 120 26.09 0.85 -1.93
CA ARG A 120 26.17 2.08 -1.15
C ARG A 120 26.01 1.61 0.29
N LYS A 121 27.05 1.79 1.11
CA LYS A 121 27.07 1.41 2.53
C LYS A 121 26.01 2.25 3.25
N SER A 122 24.74 1.91 3.08
CA SER A 122 23.69 2.45 3.93
C SER A 122 24.00 1.93 5.33
N PRO A 123 24.10 2.80 6.34
CA PRO A 123 24.35 2.37 7.70
C PRO A 123 23.37 1.24 8.03
N SER A 124 23.92 0.11 8.46
CA SER A 124 23.14 -1.05 8.87
C SER A 124 22.42 -0.69 10.16
N HIS A 125 21.20 -0.18 10.03
CA HIS A 125 20.33 0.04 11.18
C HIS A 125 19.49 -1.22 11.35
N PRO A 126 19.59 -1.93 12.49
CA PRO A 126 18.82 -3.16 12.72
C PRO A 126 17.31 -2.88 12.84
N ASN A 127 16.91 -1.65 13.17
CA ASN A 127 15.50 -1.27 13.34
C ASN A 127 15.20 0.15 12.83
N LEU A 128 13.95 0.36 12.36
CA LEU A 128 13.47 1.67 11.90
C LEU A 128 13.51 2.73 12.99
N VAL A 129 13.25 2.34 14.24
CA VAL A 129 13.33 3.23 15.42
C VAL A 129 14.73 3.85 15.54
N GLN A 130 15.78 3.06 15.36
CA GLN A 130 17.16 3.56 15.43
C GLN A 130 17.53 4.39 14.21
N ARG A 131 17.06 4.00 13.02
CA ARG A 131 17.29 4.75 11.78
C ARG A 131 16.72 6.17 11.85
N TYR A 132 15.54 6.31 12.45
CA TYR A 132 14.83 7.58 12.54
C TYR A 132 14.95 8.26 13.91
N LYS A 133 15.71 7.70 14.85
CA LYS A 133 15.90 8.23 16.21
C LYS A 133 14.56 8.54 16.92
N ILE A 134 13.60 7.62 16.77
CA ILE A 134 12.24 7.77 17.30
C ILE A 134 12.26 7.43 18.79
N ASP A 135 11.72 8.31 19.62
CA ASP A 135 11.49 8.00 21.03
C ASP A 135 10.31 7.03 21.15
N VAL A 136 10.54 5.90 21.81
CA VAL A 136 9.55 4.83 21.95
C VAL A 136 8.50 5.18 23.01
N GLN A 137 8.85 6.05 23.96
CA GLN A 137 7.96 6.47 25.04
C GLN A 137 7.04 7.63 24.62
N GLN A 138 7.23 8.17 23.41
CA GLN A 138 6.37 9.21 22.89
C GLN A 138 5.10 8.58 22.33
N ASP A 139 4.02 8.60 23.12
CA ASP A 139 2.69 8.25 22.64
C ASP A 139 2.18 9.35 21.69
N THR A 140 2.48 9.20 20.41
CA THR A 140 1.85 9.99 19.35
C THR A 140 0.50 9.36 19.00
N ASP A 141 -0.50 9.50 19.87
CA ASP A 141 -1.86 9.01 19.58
C ASP A 141 -2.63 9.93 18.63
N GLN A 142 -2.09 11.11 18.33
CA GLN A 142 -2.64 12.04 17.35
C GLN A 142 -2.11 11.74 15.95
N GLU A 143 -3.00 11.33 15.04
CA GLU A 143 -2.65 11.15 13.63
C GLU A 143 -2.25 12.50 13.01
N PRO A 144 -1.05 12.62 12.41
CA PRO A 144 -0.63 13.87 11.80
C PRO A 144 -1.50 14.19 10.58
N PRO A 145 -1.79 15.48 10.32
CA PRO A 145 -2.70 15.89 9.26
C PRO A 145 -2.20 15.40 7.89
N LYS A 146 -3.12 14.83 7.11
CA LYS A 146 -2.87 14.34 5.74
C LYS A 146 -2.92 15.47 4.70
N VAL A 147 -2.58 16.69 5.09
CA VAL A 147 -2.58 17.87 4.21
C VAL A 147 -1.15 18.20 3.82
N TRP A 148 -0.95 18.52 2.54
CA TRP A 148 0.35 18.90 2.02
C TRP A 148 0.54 20.42 2.19
N GLU A 149 1.40 20.79 3.13
CA GLU A 149 1.69 22.21 3.40
C GLU A 149 2.40 22.88 2.22
N ALA A 150 2.08 24.16 2.02
CA ALA A 150 2.69 24.98 0.96
C ALA A 150 4.18 25.25 1.22
N SER A 151 4.56 25.46 2.49
CA SER A 151 5.95 25.70 2.87
C SER A 151 6.76 24.39 2.93
N PRO A 152 7.99 24.37 2.38
CA PRO A 152 8.82 23.17 2.34
C PRO A 152 9.20 22.66 3.73
N ASP A 153 9.47 23.56 4.68
CA ASP A 153 9.91 23.18 6.02
C ASP A 153 8.80 22.49 6.81
N LYS A 154 7.59 23.09 6.86
CA LYS A 154 6.43 22.47 7.52
C LYS A 154 6.07 21.13 6.91
N ARG A 155 6.19 21.01 5.60
CA ARG A 155 5.96 19.75 4.88
C ARG A 155 6.97 18.68 5.30
N GLN A 156 8.25 19.02 5.44
CA GLN A 156 9.25 18.08 5.94
C GLN A 156 8.94 17.62 7.37
N GLU A 157 8.52 18.54 8.25
CA GLU A 157 8.12 18.23 9.62
C GLU A 157 6.92 17.28 9.67
N ILE A 158 5.86 17.56 8.90
CA ILE A 158 4.67 16.69 8.83
C ILE A 158 5.04 15.30 8.30
N LEU A 159 5.90 15.22 7.29
CA LEU A 159 6.37 13.94 6.77
C LEU A 159 7.20 13.16 7.78
N ARG A 160 8.00 13.84 8.63
CA ARG A 160 8.73 13.20 9.73
C ARG A 160 7.77 12.67 10.78
N LYS A 161 6.85 13.50 11.28
CA LYS A 161 5.81 13.12 12.24
C LYS A 161 4.98 11.93 11.76
N ARG A 162 4.63 11.90 10.47
CA ARG A 162 3.89 10.79 9.86
C ARG A 162 4.69 9.50 9.79
N LYS A 163 5.99 9.58 9.52
CA LYS A 163 6.87 8.39 9.56
C LYS A 163 7.01 7.87 10.99
N GLU A 164 7.19 8.77 11.95
CA GLU A 164 7.28 8.44 13.38
C GLU A 164 6.00 7.73 13.85
N PHE A 165 4.83 8.33 13.60
CA PHE A 165 3.52 7.76 13.90
C PHE A 165 3.36 6.35 13.30
N MET A 166 3.68 6.18 12.01
CA MET A 166 3.56 4.89 11.32
C MET A 166 4.46 3.83 11.93
N VAL A 167 5.69 4.17 12.31
CA VAL A 167 6.64 3.22 12.91
C VAL A 167 6.17 2.80 14.30
N LEU A 168 5.66 3.73 15.11
CA LEU A 168 5.12 3.44 16.44
C LEU A 168 3.86 2.57 16.34
N GLN A 169 2.93 2.90 15.46
CA GLN A 169 1.72 2.11 15.21
C GLN A 169 2.07 0.69 14.74
N ALA A 170 3.00 0.56 13.80
CA ALA A 170 3.47 -0.74 13.32
C ALA A 170 4.08 -1.58 14.44
N ARG A 171 4.83 -0.94 15.36
CA ARG A 171 5.40 -1.61 16.54
C ARG A 171 4.32 -2.07 17.51
N LYS A 172 3.33 -1.20 17.85
CA LYS A 172 2.19 -1.56 18.72
C LYS A 172 1.46 -2.78 18.14
N LYS A 173 1.13 -2.75 16.84
CA LYS A 173 0.46 -3.84 16.12
C LYS A 173 1.29 -5.14 16.04
N LEU A 174 2.62 -5.04 15.93
CA LEU A 174 3.50 -6.20 15.93
C LEU A 174 3.56 -6.86 17.31
N MET A 175 3.61 -6.07 18.38
CA MET A 175 3.61 -6.58 19.75
C MET A 175 2.33 -7.35 20.07
N GLU A 176 1.17 -6.81 19.68
CA GLU A 176 -0.13 -7.47 19.84
C GLU A 176 -0.18 -8.81 19.08
N GLN A 177 0.29 -8.85 17.83
CA GLN A 177 0.37 -10.10 17.06
C GLN A 177 1.29 -11.13 17.68
N GLN A 178 2.41 -10.70 18.29
CA GLN A 178 3.31 -11.63 18.99
C GLN A 178 2.66 -12.20 20.25
N GLN A 179 1.89 -11.40 20.99
CA GLN A 179 1.15 -11.87 22.16
C GLN A 179 0.06 -12.86 21.76
N LYS A 180 -0.71 -12.56 20.71
CA LYS A 180 -1.74 -13.47 20.16
C LYS A 180 -1.13 -14.80 19.72
N LYS A 181 -0.04 -14.77 18.94
CA LYS A 181 0.66 -16.00 18.52
C LYS A 181 1.18 -16.82 19.70
N LYS A 182 1.70 -16.17 20.76
CA LYS A 182 2.14 -16.87 21.98
C LYS A 182 0.97 -17.53 22.71
N GLN A 183 -0.21 -16.90 22.75
CA GLN A 183 -1.41 -17.48 23.35
C GLN A 183 -1.94 -18.65 22.51
N GLU A 184 -2.00 -18.52 21.18
CA GLU A 184 -2.38 -19.60 20.27
C GLU A 184 -1.44 -20.82 20.40
N SER A 185 -0.13 -20.58 20.49
CA SER A 185 0.88 -21.64 20.68
C SER A 185 0.77 -22.36 22.05
N ALA A 186 0.22 -21.69 23.07
CA ALA A 186 0.05 -22.27 24.41
C ALA A 186 -1.25 -23.10 24.53
N VAL A 187 -2.27 -22.79 23.74
CA VAL A 187 -3.54 -23.53 23.71
C VAL A 187 -3.40 -24.85 22.94
N GLU A 188 -2.55 -24.92 21.91
CA GLU A 188 -2.31 -26.15 21.13
C GLU A 188 -1.47 -27.22 21.86
N GLN A 189 -0.78 -26.90 22.96
CA GLN A 189 0.01 -27.88 23.74
C GLN A 189 -0.71 -28.46 24.97
N GLY A 190 -1.97 -28.09 25.21
CA GLY A 190 -2.69 -28.41 26.46
C GLY A 190 -3.76 -29.51 26.40
N THR A 191 -4.03 -30.16 25.25
CA THR A 191 -5.21 -31.04 25.09
C THR A 191 -4.86 -32.50 24.75
N THR A 192 -4.07 -33.16 25.61
CA THR A 192 -4.01 -34.64 25.63
C THR A 192 -3.96 -35.17 27.08
N SER A 193 -5.09 -35.21 27.79
CA SER A 193 -5.28 -36.16 28.91
C SER A 193 -6.75 -36.28 29.35
N SER A 194 -7.25 -37.52 29.35
CA SER A 194 -8.21 -38.13 30.30
C SER A 194 -9.64 -37.57 30.50
N VAL A 195 -10.62 -38.16 29.79
CA VAL A 195 -11.83 -38.94 30.25
C VAL A 195 -12.30 -38.70 31.72
N PRO A 196 -13.62 -38.56 32.09
CA PRO A 196 -14.73 -39.47 31.72
C PRO A 196 -16.13 -38.87 31.43
N VAL A 197 -16.91 -39.72 30.76
CA VAL A 197 -18.38 -39.71 30.58
C VAL A 197 -19.10 -39.70 31.94
N PRO A 198 -20.24 -38.99 32.04
CA PRO A 198 -21.40 -39.61 32.68
C PRO A 198 -22.66 -39.50 31.82
N VAL A 199 -23.34 -40.64 31.73
CA VAL A 199 -24.67 -40.84 31.16
C VAL A 199 -25.68 -40.24 32.14
N ASN A 200 -26.63 -39.44 31.68
CA ASN A 200 -27.95 -39.38 32.31
C ASN A 200 -29.03 -38.95 31.32
N GLU A 201 -29.92 -39.91 31.10
CA GLU A 201 -31.20 -39.83 30.42
C GLU A 201 -32.23 -39.13 31.34
N ALA A 202 -33.22 -38.50 30.72
CA ALA A 202 -34.46 -37.93 31.28
C ALA A 202 -34.35 -36.53 31.94
N ASP A 203 -34.95 -35.51 31.33
CA ASP A 203 -36.39 -35.26 31.41
C ASP A 203 -36.84 -34.28 30.32
N ARG A 204 -38.13 -34.36 29.99
CA ARG A 204 -38.89 -33.62 29.00
C ARG A 204 -38.97 -32.12 29.33
N GLN A 205 -39.01 -31.26 28.30
CA GLN A 205 -40.20 -30.45 28.00
C GLN A 205 -40.04 -29.71 26.66
N VAL A 206 -41.18 -29.62 25.98
CA VAL A 206 -41.44 -29.04 24.66
C VAL A 206 -41.56 -27.53 24.83
N GLU A 207 -40.79 -26.74 24.07
CA GLU A 207 -41.18 -25.39 23.63
C GLU A 207 -40.26 -24.92 22.48
N GLU A 208 -40.91 -24.78 21.32
CA GLU A 208 -40.65 -23.92 20.15
C GLU A 208 -39.24 -23.77 19.55
N GLU A 209 -39.15 -24.17 18.28
CA GLU A 209 -37.99 -24.04 17.41
C GLU A 209 -37.60 -22.57 17.17
N GLU A 210 -36.55 -22.10 17.85
CA GLU A 210 -35.65 -21.12 17.24
C GLU A 210 -34.49 -21.88 16.57
N GLY A 211 -34.66 -22.16 15.28
CA GLY A 211 -33.56 -22.63 14.45
C GLY A 211 -32.39 -21.66 14.55
N ALA A 212 -31.30 -22.10 15.18
CA ALA A 212 -30.09 -21.31 15.38
C ALA A 212 -29.59 -20.75 14.03
N ARG A 213 -29.84 -19.46 13.79
CA ARG A 213 -29.40 -18.79 12.57
C ARG A 213 -27.88 -18.81 12.53
N THR A 214 -27.35 -19.50 11.53
CA THR A 214 -25.91 -19.62 11.32
C THR A 214 -25.37 -18.36 10.66
N PHE A 215 -24.06 -18.15 10.72
CA PHE A 215 -23.39 -17.01 10.08
C PHE A 215 -23.81 -16.77 8.61
N GLU A 216 -24.16 -17.84 7.88
CA GLU A 216 -24.60 -17.78 6.48
C GLU A 216 -26.05 -17.29 6.31
N ASP A 217 -26.88 -17.40 7.35
CA ASP A 217 -28.29 -16.96 7.37
C ASP A 217 -28.49 -15.57 8.01
N MET A 218 -27.46 -14.98 8.61
CA MET A 218 -27.55 -13.69 9.27
C MET A 218 -27.43 -12.54 8.26
N SER A 219 -28.31 -11.55 8.38
CA SER A 219 -28.30 -10.37 7.52
C SER A 219 -27.06 -9.50 7.75
N VAL A 220 -26.64 -8.73 6.75
CA VAL A 220 -25.44 -7.87 6.81
C VAL A 220 -25.51 -6.86 7.96
N ASP A 221 -26.70 -6.36 8.27
CA ASP A 221 -26.92 -5.43 9.38
C ASP A 221 -26.74 -6.10 10.74
N GLU A 222 -27.20 -7.35 10.87
CA GLU A 222 -27.06 -8.17 12.07
C GLU A 222 -25.59 -8.56 12.29
N LEU A 223 -24.87 -8.90 11.23
CA LEU A 223 -23.43 -9.15 11.30
C LEU A 223 -22.64 -7.95 11.81
N ASN A 224 -23.07 -6.72 11.50
CA ASN A 224 -22.40 -5.49 11.93
C ASN A 224 -22.66 -5.11 13.38
N THR A 225 -23.71 -5.63 14.02
CA THR A 225 -23.97 -5.40 15.46
C THR A 225 -23.18 -6.37 16.35
N LEU A 226 -22.72 -7.50 15.81
CA LEU A 226 -21.91 -8.47 16.55
C LEU A 226 -20.50 -7.94 16.86
N SER A 227 -20.03 -8.26 18.07
CA SER A 227 -18.63 -8.02 18.43
C SER A 227 -17.67 -8.85 17.55
N PRO A 228 -16.42 -8.39 17.33
CA PRO A 228 -15.46 -9.10 16.49
C PRO A 228 -15.19 -10.56 16.94
N GLU A 229 -15.23 -10.81 18.25
CA GLU A 229 -15.02 -12.14 18.83
C GLU A 229 -16.24 -13.05 18.57
N GLN A 230 -17.47 -12.55 18.78
CA GLN A 230 -18.69 -13.33 18.49
C GLN A 230 -18.79 -13.73 17.01
N ARG A 231 -18.40 -12.83 16.11
CA ARG A 231 -18.37 -13.12 14.67
C ARG A 231 -17.37 -14.23 14.32
N ARG A 232 -16.21 -14.24 14.98
CA ARG A 232 -15.17 -15.26 14.79
C ARG A 232 -15.65 -16.62 15.27
N ASP A 233 -16.29 -16.68 16.44
CA ASP A 233 -16.78 -17.94 17.01
C ASP A 233 -17.87 -18.57 16.15
N GLN A 234 -18.80 -17.76 15.63
CA GLN A 234 -19.80 -18.24 14.68
C GLN A 234 -19.17 -18.77 13.39
N MET A 235 -18.14 -18.11 12.87
CA MET A 235 -17.43 -18.57 11.66
C MET A 235 -16.70 -19.90 11.91
N LEU A 236 -16.10 -20.08 13.09
CA LEU A 236 -15.46 -21.34 13.47
C LEU A 236 -16.49 -22.47 13.61
N GLN A 237 -17.65 -22.17 14.19
CA GLN A 237 -18.74 -23.13 14.33
C GLN A 237 -19.30 -23.56 12.97
N ALA A 238 -19.41 -22.63 12.00
CA ALA A 238 -19.82 -22.94 10.63
C ALA A 238 -18.80 -23.86 9.93
N LEU A 239 -17.50 -23.62 10.10
CA LEU A 239 -16.44 -24.47 9.56
C LEU A 239 -16.48 -25.88 10.14
N GLN A 240 -16.64 -26.01 11.46
CA GLN A 240 -16.75 -27.31 12.12
C GLN A 240 -17.94 -28.11 11.59
N ARG A 241 -19.10 -27.48 11.42
CA ARG A 241 -20.28 -28.12 10.83
C ARG A 241 -20.01 -28.63 9.41
N ARG A 242 -19.39 -27.80 8.57
CA ARG A 242 -19.05 -28.17 7.18
C ARG A 242 -18.06 -29.34 7.12
N THR A 243 -17.16 -29.46 8.09
CA THR A 243 -16.25 -30.61 8.19
C THR A 243 -16.93 -31.87 8.72
N SER A 244 -17.96 -31.74 9.57
CA SER A 244 -18.72 -32.87 10.10
C SER A 244 -19.84 -33.38 9.18
N SER A 245 -20.23 -32.61 8.16
CA SER A 245 -21.29 -32.95 7.22
C SER A 245 -20.78 -33.61 5.93
N SER A 246 -19.52 -34.06 5.89
CA SER A 246 -18.89 -34.78 4.77
C SER A 246 -18.36 -36.12 5.22
#